data_AF-A0A1W9YN83-F1
#
_entry.id   AF-A0A1W9YN83-F1
#
_cell.length_a   1.000
_cell.length_b   1.000
_cell.length_c   1.000
_cell.angle_alpha   90.00
_cell.angle_beta   90.00
_cell.angle_gamma   90.00
#
_symmetry.space_group_name_H-M   'P 1'
#
loop_
_entity.id
_entity.type
_entity.pdbx_description
1 polymer ?
#
loop_
_entity_poly.entity_id
_entity_poly.type
_entity_poly.pdbx_seq_one_letter_code
_entity_poly.pdbx_strand_id
1 'polypeptide(L)' 'AADEGRIPSPILDEAAEWLVRLQDSGCTDDTRQACAQWRQRSPQHAHAWERAERLLQCLGRLPPELALPTLGRERGLDRR' A
#
# COMPACT_ATOMS: atom_id res chain seq x y z
N ALA A 1 -16.55 -3.63 15.23
CA ALA A 1 -16.44 -2.82 14.02
C ALA A 1 -15.84 -3.70 12.93
N ALA A 2 -16.69 -4.34 12.15
CA ALA A 2 -16.33 -5.33 11.13
C ALA A 2 -16.65 -4.77 9.73
N ASP A 3 -16.31 -3.49 9.53
CA ASP A 3 -16.56 -2.74 8.30
C ASP A 3 -15.47 -1.67 8.08
N GLU A 4 -14.20 -2.07 8.18
CA GLU A 4 -13.12 -1.38 7.42
C GLU A 4 -13.01 -1.97 5.99
N GLY A 5 -14.16 -2.45 5.49
CA GLY A 5 -14.64 -2.33 4.11
C GLY A 5 -13.68 -2.69 3.00
N ARG A 6 -13.38 -4.01 2.87
CA ARG A 6 -12.76 -4.70 1.73
C ARG A 6 -12.40 -3.74 0.59
N ILE A 7 -11.19 -3.18 0.61
CA ILE A 7 -10.62 -2.61 -0.63
C ILE A 7 -10.80 -3.72 -1.66
N PRO A 8 -11.58 -3.49 -2.73
CA PRO A 8 -11.95 -4.56 -3.62
C PRO A 8 -10.65 -5.13 -4.18
N SER A 9 -10.53 -6.47 -4.17
CA SER A 9 -9.36 -7.17 -4.69
C SER A 9 -8.80 -6.58 -5.99
N PRO A 10 -9.61 -6.14 -6.99
CA PRO A 10 -9.08 -5.46 -8.17
C PRO A 10 -8.30 -4.17 -7.87
N ILE A 11 -8.75 -3.33 -6.94
CA ILE A 11 -8.07 -2.08 -6.58
C ILE A 11 -6.73 -2.37 -5.87
N LEU A 12 -6.67 -3.44 -5.07
CA LEU A 12 -5.41 -3.88 -4.46
C LEU A 12 -4.45 -4.45 -5.50
N ASP A 13 -4.96 -5.20 -6.48
CA ASP A 13 -4.19 -5.74 -7.60
C ASP A 13 -3.59 -4.61 -8.45
N GLU A 14 -4.40 -3.61 -8.80
CA GLU A 14 -3.95 -2.40 -9.49
C GLU A 14 -2.90 -1.62 -8.67
N ALA A 15 -3.08 -1.50 -7.35
CA ALA A 15 -2.07 -0.88 -6.48
C ALA A 15 -0.73 -1.63 -6.52
N ALA A 16 -0.77 -2.97 -6.52
CA ALA A 16 0.41 -3.82 -6.60
C ALA A 16 1.09 -3.70 -7.99
N GLU A 17 0.31 -3.66 -9.08
CA GLU A 17 0.85 -3.39 -10.41
C GLU A 17 1.58 -2.05 -10.47
N TRP A 18 0.99 -0.99 -9.92
CA TRP A 18 1.64 0.33 -9.86
C TRP A 18 2.93 0.30 -9.04
N LEU A 19 2.97 -0.44 -7.92
CA LEU A 19 4.19 -0.61 -7.13
C LEU A 19 5.30 -1.30 -7.93
N VAL A 20 4.98 -2.37 -8.67
CA VAL A 20 5.96 -3.05 -9.52
C VAL A 20 6.49 -2.12 -10.61
N ARG A 21 5.61 -1.36 -11.28
CA ARG A 21 5.99 -0.38 -12.31
C ARG A 21 6.85 0.77 -11.76
N LEU A 22 6.62 1.20 -10.53
CA LEU A 22 7.38 2.26 -9.88
C LEU A 22 8.73 1.79 -9.32
N GLN A 23 8.84 0.49 -8.97
CA GLN A 23 10.10 -0.13 -8.56
C GLN A 23 10.95 -0.60 -9.73
N ASP A 24 10.37 -0.71 -10.93
CA ASP A 24 11.12 -1.03 -12.14
C ASP A 24 12.23 0.00 -12.39
N SER A 25 13.40 -0.49 -12.80
CA SER A 25 14.59 0.34 -13.03
C SER A 25 14.39 1.36 -14.17
N GLY A 26 13.42 1.12 -15.04
CA GLY A 26 12.99 2.02 -16.12
C GLY A 26 11.84 2.95 -15.74
N CYS A 27 11.49 3.10 -14.45
CA CYS A 27 10.43 3.98 -14.01
C CYS A 27 10.62 5.42 -14.53
N THR A 28 9.73 5.84 -15.44
CA THR A 28 9.71 7.18 -16.03
C THR A 28 8.79 8.12 -15.26
N ASP A 29 8.95 9.43 -15.49
CA ASP A 29 8.05 10.46 -14.95
C ASP A 29 6.58 10.22 -15.37
N ASP A 30 6.37 9.74 -16.60
CA ASP A 30 5.06 9.35 -17.12
C ASP A 30 4.37 8.27 -16.24
N THR A 31 5.14 7.26 -15.80
CA THR A 31 4.62 6.21 -14.91
C THR A 31 4.20 6.77 -13.55
N ARG A 32 4.97 7.73 -13.00
CA ARG A 32 4.64 8.42 -11.75
C ARG A 32 3.37 9.26 -11.90
N GLN A 33 3.24 9.97 -13.01
CA GLN A 33 2.08 10.81 -13.30
C GLN A 33 0.82 9.96 -13.56
N ALA A 34 0.94 8.82 -14.25
CA ALA A 34 -0.15 7.87 -14.45
C ALA A 34 -0.62 7.26 -13.12
N CYS A 35 0.31 6.88 -12.24
CA CYS A 35 -0.02 6.42 -10.90
C CYS A 35 -0.72 7.50 -10.06
N ALA A 36 -0.23 8.75 -10.11
CA ALA A 36 -0.85 9.87 -9.42
C ALA A 36 -2.29 10.14 -9.91
N GLN A 37 -2.53 10.04 -11.22
CA GLN A 37 -3.86 10.15 -11.81
C GLN A 37 -4.76 8.99 -11.36
N TRP A 38 -4.26 7.75 -11.38
CA TRP A 38 -5.01 6.58 -10.92
C TRP A 38 -5.48 6.72 -9.46
N ARG A 39 -4.58 7.16 -8.55
CA ARG A 39 -4.92 7.45 -7.14
C ARG A 39 -6.04 8.47 -7.00
N GLN A 40 -6.12 9.45 -7.89
CA GLN A 40 -7.14 10.50 -7.88
C GLN A 40 -8.49 10.05 -8.48
N ARG A 41 -8.55 8.91 -9.19
CA ARG A 41 -9.79 8.43 -9.82
C ARG A 41 -10.87 8.05 -8.81
N SER A 42 -10.47 7.50 -7.65
CA SER A 42 -11.42 7.14 -6.58
C SER A 42 -10.78 7.26 -5.21
N PRO A 43 -11.56 7.63 -4.17
CA PRO A 43 -11.08 7.65 -2.80
C PRO A 43 -10.59 6.26 -2.33
N GLN A 44 -11.13 5.17 -2.90
CA GLN A 44 -10.70 3.80 -2.62
C GLN A 44 -9.27 3.50 -3.13
N HIS A 45 -8.91 4.01 -4.31
CA HIS A 45 -7.56 3.87 -4.87
C HIS A 45 -6.54 4.63 -4.02
N ALA A 46 -6.87 5.85 -3.60
CA ALA A 46 -6.04 6.62 -2.69
C ALA A 46 -5.81 5.88 -1.35
N HIS A 47 -6.85 5.27 -0.79
CA HIS A 47 -6.77 4.51 0.46
C HIS A 47 -5.92 3.23 0.31
N ALA A 48 -6.04 2.53 -0.81
CA ALA A 48 -5.23 1.36 -1.14
C ALA A 48 -3.75 1.71 -1.27
N TRP A 49 -3.47 2.81 -1.98
CA TRP A 49 -2.12 3.29 -2.17
C TRP A 49 -1.47 3.76 -0.87
N GLU A 50 -2.20 4.49 -0.02
CA GLU A 50 -1.66 4.93 1.29
C GLU A 50 -1.29 3.74 2.18
N ARG A 51 -2.12 2.69 2.22
CA ARG A 51 -1.78 1.45 2.95
C ARG A 51 -0.52 0.79 2.39
N ALA A 52 -0.40 0.71 1.07
CA ALA A 52 0.74 0.11 0.42
C ALA A 52 2.04 0.91 0.67
N GLU A 53 1.99 2.24 0.61
CA GLU A 53 3.11 3.12 0.96
C GLU A 53 3.51 2.96 2.43
N ARG A 54 2.56 2.93 3.37
CA ARG A 54 2.87 2.74 4.80
C ARG A 54 3.56 1.41 5.06
N LEU A 55 3.13 0.34 4.40
CA LEU A 55 3.81 -0.96 4.47
C LEU A 55 5.24 -0.88 3.93
N LEU A 56 5.42 -0.25 2.77
CA LEU A 56 6.73 -0.08 2.15
C LEU A 56 7.67 0.78 3.00
N GLN A 57 7.16 1.86 3.61
CA GLN A 57 7.91 2.72 4.52
C GLN A 57 8.29 1.98 5.81
N CYS A 58 7.40 1.17 6.37
CA CYS A 58 7.73 0.29 7.50
C CYS A 58 8.82 -0.72 7.12
N LEU A 59 8.75 -1.34 5.95
CA LEU A 59 9.77 -2.26 5.43
C LEU A 59 11.11 -1.57 5.17
N GLY A 60 11.10 -0.35 4.61
CA GLY A 60 12.31 0.41 4.30
C GLY A 60 12.98 1.04 5.53
N ARG A 61 12.25 1.24 6.63
CA ARG A 61 12.76 1.85 7.87
C ARG A 61 13.21 0.82 8.92
N LEU A 62 12.90 -0.46 8.75
CA LEU A 62 13.32 -1.50 9.68
C LEU A 62 14.62 -2.18 9.21
N PRO A 63 15.59 -2.43 10.10
CA PRO A 63 16.63 -3.41 9.82
C PRO A 63 15.97 -4.79 9.59
N PRO A 64 16.50 -5.62 8.67
CA PRO A 64 15.86 -6.85 8.20
C PRO A 64 15.53 -7.87 9.30
N GLU A 65 16.10 -7.69 10.50
CA GLU A 65 15.95 -8.56 11.66
C GLU A 65 14.61 -8.36 12.42
N LEU A 66 13.90 -7.24 12.17
CA LEU A 66 12.70 -6.84 12.93
C LEU A 66 11.41 -6.79 12.09
N ALA A 67 11.46 -7.14 10.80
CA ALA A 67 10.34 -6.94 9.86
C ALA A 67 9.10 -7.83 10.14
N LEU A 68 9.26 -8.93 10.88
CA LEU A 68 8.20 -9.94 11.12
C LEU A 68 7.18 -9.61 12.24
N PRO A 69 7.56 -9.08 13.43
CA PRO A 69 6.57 -8.83 14.49
C PRO A 69 5.61 -7.66 14.23
N THR A 70 5.91 -6.74 13.32
CA THR A 70 5.03 -5.59 13.04
C THR A 70 3.75 -6.03 12.33
N LEU A 71 3.84 -6.96 11.37
CA LEU A 71 2.67 -7.51 10.66
C LEU A 71 1.70 -8.27 11.58
N GLY A 72 2.13 -8.66 12.79
CA GLY A 72 1.31 -9.40 13.76
C GLY A 72 0.65 -8.55 14.85
N ARG A 73 1.00 -7.26 15.00
CA ARG A 73 0.61 -6.47 16.20
C ARG A 73 -0.67 -5.66 16.05
N GLU A 74 -1.10 -5.33 14.84
CA GLU A 74 -2.37 -4.63 14.59
C GLU A 74 -3.64 -5.45 14.84
N ARG A 75 -3.51 -6.72 15.27
CA ARG A 75 -4.67 -7.58 15.61
C ARG A 75 -4.98 -7.69 17.10
N GLY A 76 -4.30 -6.95 17.97
CA GLY A 76 -4.37 -7.16 19.42
C GLY A 76 -4.62 -5.94 20.33
N LEU A 77 -4.71 -4.72 19.82
CA LEU A 77 -4.68 -3.52 20.67
C LEU A 77 -5.95 -2.65 20.64
N ASP A 78 -7.07 -3.16 20.13
CA ASP A 78 -8.36 -2.47 20.24
C ASP A 78 -9.47 -3.45 20.60
N ARG A 79 -9.59 -3.74 21.89
CA ARG A 79 -10.77 -4.27 22.59
C ARG A 79 -10.46 -4.37 24.08
N ARG A 80 -10.53 -3.24 24.78
CA ARG A 80 -10.88 -3.19 26.19
C ARG A 80 -11.70 -1.94 26.45
#